data_AF-A0A4V2NQ41-F1
#
_entry.id   AF-A0A4V2NQ41-F1
#
_cell.length_a   1.000
_cell.length_b   1.000
_cell.length_c   1.000
_cell.angle_alpha   90.00
_cell.angle_beta   90.00
_cell.angle_gamma   90.00
#
_symmetry.space_group_name_H-M   'P 1'
#
loop_
_entity.id
_entity.type
_entity.pdbx_description
1 polymer ?
#
loop_
_entity_poly.entity_id
_entity_poly.type
_entity_poly.pdbx_seq_one_letter_code
_entity_poly.pdbx_strand_id
1 'polypeptide(L)' 'MGGDEFVILSPYPLDFKKATFKYELSIGDVPVTLDASIGEAAYPTDGDSLETLILVADDAMYIQKYT' A
#
# COMPACT_ATOMS: atom_id res chain seq x y z
N MET A 1 -5.69 -8.62 4.68
CA MET A 1 -5.59 -9.16 3.30
C MET A 1 -6.97 -9.54 2.79
N GLY A 2 -7.76 -8.53 2.42
CA GLY A 2 -9.04 -8.64 1.72
C GLY A 2 -8.87 -8.82 0.20
N GLY A 3 -9.96 -8.68 -0.55
CA GLY A 3 -9.94 -8.85 -2.02
C GLY A 3 -9.32 -7.69 -2.80
N ASP A 4 -9.16 -6.54 -2.18
CA ASP A 4 -8.66 -5.28 -2.75
C ASP A 4 -7.32 -4.83 -2.13
N GLU A 5 -6.70 -5.68 -1.31
CA GLU A 5 -5.42 -5.40 -0.64
C GLU A 5 -4.28 -6.18 -1.31
N PHE A 6 -3.13 -5.52 -1.45
CA PHE A 6 -1.95 -6.09 -2.10
C PHE A 6 -0.70 -5.88 -1.23
N VAL A 7 0.23 -6.83 -1.28
CA VAL A 7 1.53 -6.75 -0.58
C VAL A 7 2.66 -6.76 -1.59
N ILE A 8 3.60 -5.83 -1.41
CA ILE A 8 4.84 -5.79 -2.16
C ILE A 8 5.99 -6.06 -1.19
N LEU A 9 6.70 -7.17 -1.38
CA LEU A 9 7.94 -7.45 -0.69
C LEU A 9 9.12 -7.06 -1.59
N SER A 10 9.98 -6.17 -1.10
CA SER A 10 11.16 -5.71 -1.82
C SER A 10 12.41 -5.86 -0.95
N PRO A 11 13.51 -6.44 -1.47
CA PRO A 11 14.79 -6.47 -0.78
C PRO A 11 15.49 -5.10 -0.79
N TYR A 12 14.95 -4.11 -1.50
CA TYR A 12 15.48 -2.75 -1.61
C TYR A 12 14.44 -1.72 -1.19
N PRO A 13 14.85 -0.57 -0.63
CA PRO A 13 13.95 0.52 -0.32
C PRO A 13 13.18 0.96 -1.58
N LEU A 14 11.86 1.07 -1.46
CA LEU A 14 10.99 1.67 -2.45
C LEU A 14 10.69 3.11 -2.01
N ASP A 15 10.66 4.05 -2.95
CA ASP A 15 10.27 5.44 -2.68
C ASP A 15 8.92 5.72 -3.35
N PHE A 16 7.85 5.63 -2.56
CA PHE A 16 6.50 5.90 -3.04
C PHE A 16 6.13 7.39 -3.01
N LYS A 17 7.01 8.30 -2.57
CA LYS A 17 6.71 9.75 -2.53
C LYS A 17 6.39 10.35 -3.90
N LYS A 18 6.85 9.70 -4.97
CA LYS A 18 6.61 10.11 -6.36
C LYS A 18 5.58 9.24 -7.07
N ALA A 19 5.09 8.19 -6.43
CA ALA A 19 4.13 7.29 -7.05
C ALA A 19 2.72 7.91 -6.96
N THR A 20 2.12 8.13 -8.13
CA THR A 20 0.71 8.50 -8.24
C THR A 20 -0.10 7.23 -8.42
N PHE A 21 -1.00 6.93 -7.47
CA PHE A 21 -1.92 5.80 -7.55
C PHE A 21 -3.30 6.19 -8.07
N LYS A 22 -3.50 7.47 -8.39
CA LYS A 22 -4.67 7.94 -9.12
C LYS A 22 -4.61 7.47 -10.57
N TYR A 23 -5.40 6.46 -10.87
CA TYR A 23 -5.50 5.88 -12.20
C TYR A 23 -6.94 5.96 -12.68
N GLU A 24 -7.15 6.68 -13.79
CA GLU A 24 -8.44 6.76 -14.45
C GLU A 24 -8.58 5.63 -15.46
N LEU A 25 -9.69 4.90 -15.39
CA LEU A 25 -10.06 3.90 -16.38
C LEU A 25 -11.56 3.95 -16.65
N SER A 26 -12.00 3.29 -17.72
CA SER A 26 -13.41 3.12 -18.01
C SER A 26 -13.80 1.66 -17.92
N ILE A 27 -14.91 1.37 -17.25
CA ILE A 27 -15.56 0.06 -17.26
C ILE A 27 -16.81 0.20 -18.13
N GLY A 28 -16.68 -0.13 -19.41
CA GLY A 28 -17.67 0.26 -20.43
C GLY A 28 -17.69 1.77 -20.60
N ASP A 29 -18.87 2.38 -20.42
CA ASP A 29 -19.06 3.84 -20.51
C ASP A 29 -18.97 4.55 -19.15
N VAL A 30 -18.67 3.82 -18.07
CA VAL A 30 -18.56 4.39 -16.71
C VAL A 30 -17.10 4.74 -16.43
N PRO A 31 -16.75 6.03 -16.25
CA PRO A 31 -15.42 6.42 -15.79
C PRO A 31 -15.26 6.04 -14.32
N VAL A 32 -14.13 5.42 -13.99
CA VAL A 32 -13.74 4.97 -12.66
C VAL A 32 -12.34 5.50 -12.38
N THR A 33 -12.19 6.15 -11.23
CA THR A 33 -10.87 6.52 -10.71
C THR A 33 -10.50 5.53 -9.62
N LEU A 34 -9.38 4.84 -9.80
CA LEU A 34 -8.73 4.08 -8.74
C LEU A 34 -7.81 5.00 -7.97
N ASP A 35 -7.75 4.78 -6.67
CA ASP A 35 -6.77 5.39 -5.77
C ASP A 35 -6.27 4.30 -4.82
N ALA A 36 -5.10 4.47 -4.24
CA ALA A 36 -4.52 3.50 -3.32
C ALA A 36 -3.88 4.20 -2.11
N SER A 37 -4.10 3.58 -0.95
CA SER A 37 -3.36 3.87 0.27
C SER A 37 -2.28 2.81 0.46
N ILE A 38 -1.12 3.22 0.95
CA ILE A 38 0.09 2.42 1.10
C ILE A 38 0.65 2.69 2.48
N GLY A 39 0.83 1.61 3.22
CA GLY A 39 1.68 1.60 4.41
C GLY A 39 2.98 0.88 4.11
N GLU A 40 4.04 1.34 4.77
CA GLU A 40 5.38 0.83 4.58
C GLU A 40 5.93 0.34 5.92
N ALA A 41 6.69 -0.76 5.88
CA ALA A 41 7.46 -1.26 7.01
C ALA A 41 8.82 -1.77 6.51
N ALA A 42 9.87 -1.54 7.29
CA ALA A 42 11.25 -1.85 6.95
C ALA A 42 11.88 -2.80 7.97
N TYR A 43 12.36 -3.95 7.50
CA TYR A 43 13.24 -4.81 8.28
C TYR A 43 14.63 -4.15 8.46
N PRO A 44 15.27 -4.24 9.64
CA PRO A 44 14.76 -4.77 10.91
C PRO A 44 14.09 -3.70 11.79
N THR A 45 13.93 -2.47 11.29
CA THR A 45 13.50 -1.29 12.06
C THR A 45 12.11 -1.45 12.65
N ASP A 46 11.18 -1.97 11.85
CA ASP A 46 9.76 -2.10 12.20
C ASP A 46 9.38 -3.51 12.69
N GLY A 47 10.36 -4.41 12.78
CA GLY A 47 10.15 -5.80 13.19
C GLY A 47 11.17 -6.75 12.58
N ASP A 48 11.33 -7.90 13.19
CA ASP A 48 12.25 -8.96 12.77
C ASP A 48 11.56 -10.18 12.15
N SER A 49 10.23 -10.19 12.14
CA SER A 49 9.40 -11.22 11.50
C SER A 49 8.55 -10.63 10.38
N LEU A 50 8.20 -11.46 9.40
CA LEU A 50 7.32 -11.05 8.31
C LEU A 50 5.94 -10.65 8.85
N GLU A 51 5.45 -11.38 9.86
CA GLU A 51 4.18 -11.13 10.52
C GLU A 51 4.14 -9.74 11.18
N THR A 52 5.20 -9.36 11.89
CA THR A 52 5.31 -8.02 12.49
C THR A 52 5.34 -6.94 11.42
N LEU A 53 6.12 -7.12 10.35
CA LEU A 53 6.23 -6.12 9.28
C LEU A 53 4.91 -5.91 8.54
N ILE A 54 4.15 -6.99 8.29
CA ILE A 54 2.82 -6.88 7.67
C ILE A 54 1.86 -6.09 8.56
N LEU A 55 1.85 -6.34 9.88
CA LEU A 55 0.98 -5.61 10.80
C LEU A 55 1.31 -4.11 10.84
N VAL A 56 2.60 -3.76 10.91
CA VAL A 56 3.02 -2.34 10.90
C VAL A 56 2.66 -1.65 9.58
N ALA A 57 2.87 -2.33 8.45
CA ALA A 57 2.48 -1.79 7.14
C ALA A 57 0.96 -1.65 7.01
N ASP A 58 0.17 -2.58 7.55
CA ASP A 58 -1.29 -2.51 7.54
C ASP A 58 -1.79 -1.31 8.36
N ASP A 59 -1.29 -1.12 9.58
CA ASP A 59 -1.62 0.02 10.44
C ASP A 59 -1.27 1.36 9.76
N ALA A 60 -0.09 1.45 9.13
CA ALA A 60 0.33 2.65 8.39
C ALA A 60 -0.57 2.93 7.17
N MET A 61 -0.99 1.88 6.44
CA MET A 61 -1.92 2.00 5.31
C MET A 61 -3.27 2.55 5.79
N TYR A 62 -3.80 2.04 6.90
CA TYR A 62 -5.06 2.49 7.48
C TYR A 62 -5.02 3.96 7.90
N ILE A 63 -3.92 4.44 8.48
CA ILE A 63 -3.75 5.85 8.82
C ILE A 63 -3.85 6.72 7.55
N GLN A 64 -3.19 6.32 6.47
CA GLN A 64 -3.24 7.07 5.21
C GLN A 64 -4.64 7.03 4.58
N LYS A 65 -5.35 5.90 4.65
CA LYS A 65 -6.71 5.76 4.08
C LYS A 65 -7.73 6.74 4.68
N TYR A 66 -7.53 7.15 5.92
CA TYR A 66 -8.44 8.04 6.65
C TYR A 66 -7.93 9.48 6.81
N THR A 67 -6.84 9.85 6.13
CA THR A 67 -6.30 11.22 6.10
C THR A 67 -6.57 11.87 4.74
#